data_AF-A0AAV0DGY2-F1
#
_entry.id   AF-A0AAV0DGY2-F1
#
_cell.length_a   1.000
_cell.length_b   1.000
_cell.length_c   1.000
_cell.angle_alpha   90.00
_cell.angle_beta   90.00
_cell.angle_gamma   90.00
#
_symmetry.space_group_name_H-M   'P 1'
#
loop_
_entity.id
_entity.type
_entity.pdbx_description
1 polymer ?
#
loop_
_entity_poly.entity_id
_entity_poly.type
_entity_poly.pdbx_seq_one_letter_code
_entity_poly.pdbx_strand_id
1 'polypeptide(L)'
;MPAHNLLWRECDKTSGDVAARLAAIPLVQEARGLDAGPRLVQKLIGFGDHRTADIVDRIATEEVAHVAVGVYWFLAVCQKMNRPPSSAFKDLLKEYDVELKGPFNYLARDEAGIPREWYDPLSIKKQEDQTQLSEVYDRLACIISMEKENSNI
;
A
#
# COMPACT_ATOMS: atom_id res chain seq x y z
N MET A 1 -8.61 -18.78 -10.15
CA MET A 1 -8.97 -18.51 -8.74
C MET A 1 -9.94 -17.34 -8.70
N PRO A 2 -11.03 -17.40 -7.92
CA PRO A 2 -11.91 -16.24 -7.73
C PRO A 2 -11.11 -15.11 -7.03
N ALA A 3 -11.12 -13.90 -7.60
CA ALA A 3 -10.33 -12.78 -7.08
C ALA A 3 -10.69 -12.39 -5.63
N HIS A 4 -11.94 -12.62 -5.21
CA HIS A 4 -12.45 -12.27 -3.88
C HIS A 4 -11.86 -13.11 -2.74
N ASN A 5 -11.28 -14.28 -3.02
CA ASN A 5 -10.73 -15.14 -1.96
C ASN A 5 -9.31 -14.75 -1.53
N LEU A 6 -8.62 -13.91 -2.30
CA LEU A 6 -7.25 -13.54 -1.98
C LEU A 6 -7.19 -12.72 -0.68
N LEU A 7 -8.00 -11.65 -0.59
CA LEU A 7 -8.04 -10.79 0.60
C LEU A 7 -8.34 -11.60 1.87
N TRP A 8 -9.42 -12.40 1.85
CA TRP A 8 -9.80 -13.21 3.00
C TRP A 8 -8.73 -14.21 3.41
N ARG A 9 -8.04 -14.83 2.44
CA ARG A 9 -6.96 -15.76 2.70
C ARG A 9 -5.73 -15.08 3.31
N GLU A 10 -5.32 -13.93 2.79
CA GLU A 10 -4.19 -13.18 3.37
C GLU A 10 -4.54 -12.64 4.77
N CYS A 11 -5.80 -12.25 4.99
CA CYS A 11 -6.30 -11.92 6.32
C CYS A 11 -6.20 -13.12 7.27
N ASP A 12 -6.77 -14.27 6.90
CA ASP A 12 -6.76 -15.47 7.74
C ASP A 12 -5.32 -15.91 8.09
N LYS A 13 -4.43 -15.96 7.08
CA LYS A 13 -3.01 -16.31 7.24
C LYS A 13 -2.26 -15.40 8.24
N THR A 14 -2.60 -14.12 8.30
CA THR A 14 -1.90 -13.12 9.13
C THR A 14 -2.67 -12.76 10.41
N SER A 15 -3.75 -13.48 10.73
CA SER A 15 -4.64 -13.15 11.86
C SER A 15 -3.96 -13.12 13.23
N GLY A 16 -2.87 -13.86 13.41
CA GLY A 16 -2.11 -13.92 14.67
C GLY A 16 -0.96 -12.90 14.79
N ASP A 17 -0.68 -12.10 13.75
CA ASP A 17 0.48 -11.23 13.70
C ASP A 17 0.13 -9.88 13.04
N VAL A 18 0.14 -8.83 13.85
CA VAL A 18 -0.18 -7.47 13.41
C VAL A 18 0.83 -6.93 12.38
N ALA A 19 2.11 -7.26 12.51
CA ALA A 19 3.14 -6.81 11.57
C ALA A 19 2.93 -7.50 10.22
N ALA A 20 2.66 -8.80 10.22
CA ALA A 20 2.33 -9.56 9.02
C ALA A 20 1.05 -9.03 8.37
N ARG A 21 0.00 -8.71 9.15
CA ARG A 21 -1.26 -8.16 8.63
C ARG A 21 -1.04 -6.82 7.93
N LEU A 22 -0.26 -5.93 8.53
CA LEU A 22 0.09 -4.64 7.94
C LEU A 22 0.95 -4.80 6.69
N ALA A 23 1.88 -5.75 6.65
CA ALA A 23 2.65 -6.03 5.45
C ALA A 23 1.77 -6.58 4.31
N ALA A 24 0.89 -7.54 4.60
CA ALA A 24 0.15 -8.27 3.58
C ALA A 24 -1.04 -7.47 3.00
N ILE A 25 -1.77 -6.75 3.84
CA ILE A 25 -3.02 -6.10 3.42
C ILE A 25 -2.74 -4.70 2.87
N PRO A 26 -2.39 -3.69 3.68
CA PRO A 26 -2.23 -2.36 3.13
C PRO A 26 -0.99 -2.21 2.25
N LEU A 27 0.15 -2.81 2.62
CA LEU A 27 1.40 -2.61 1.87
C LEU A 27 1.55 -3.47 0.61
N VAL A 28 0.77 -4.55 0.47
CA VAL A 28 0.79 -5.41 -0.72
C VAL A 28 -0.55 -5.43 -1.44
N GLN A 29 -1.66 -5.74 -0.76
CA GLN A 29 -2.94 -5.92 -1.42
C GLN A 29 -3.59 -4.60 -1.84
N GLU A 30 -3.64 -3.60 -0.96
CA GLU A 30 -4.15 -2.25 -1.28
C GLU A 30 -3.18 -1.51 -2.20
N ALA A 31 -1.87 -1.63 -1.97
CA ALA A 31 -0.84 -1.09 -2.86
C ALA A 31 -0.92 -1.64 -4.30
N ARG A 32 -1.51 -2.82 -4.50
CA ARG A 32 -1.79 -3.36 -5.84
C ARG A 32 -2.92 -2.62 -6.54
N GLY A 33 -3.83 -1.99 -5.80
CA GLY A 33 -4.82 -1.05 -6.32
C GLY A 33 -4.16 0.14 -7.00
N LEU A 34 -3.11 0.71 -6.39
CA LEU A 34 -2.29 1.79 -6.98
C LEU A 34 -1.66 1.39 -8.32
N ASP A 35 -1.26 0.12 -8.44
CA ASP A 35 -0.62 -0.42 -9.62
C ASP A 35 -1.64 -0.71 -10.74
N ALA A 36 -2.75 -1.36 -10.39
CA ALA A 36 -3.70 -1.93 -11.35
C ALA A 36 -4.85 -1.00 -11.72
N GLY A 37 -5.25 -0.10 -10.82
CA GLY A 37 -6.39 0.80 -10.98
C GLY A 37 -6.33 1.61 -12.27
N PRO A 38 -5.26 2.41 -12.51
CA PRO A 38 -5.15 3.22 -13.72
C PRO A 38 -5.22 2.39 -15.01
N ARG A 39 -4.66 1.18 -15.02
CA ARG A 39 -4.73 0.28 -16.19
C ARG A 39 -6.14 -0.23 -16.44
N LEU A 40 -6.88 -0.52 -15.38
CA LEU A 40 -8.28 -0.95 -15.48
C LEU A 40 -9.16 0.19 -15.99
N VAL A 41 -8.97 1.41 -15.49
CA VAL A 41 -9.65 2.63 -15.98
C VAL A 41 -9.46 2.78 -17.49
N GLN A 42 -8.21 2.77 -17.97
CA GLN A 42 -7.93 2.91 -19.40
C GLN A 42 -8.58 1.81 -20.24
N LYS A 43 -8.63 0.57 -19.73
CA LYS A 43 -9.29 -0.55 -20.41
C LYS A 43 -10.80 -0.36 -20.51
N LEU A 44 -11.45 0.12 -19.44
CA LEU A 44 -12.88 0.37 -19.41
C LEU A 44 -13.29 1.52 -20.35
N ILE A 45 -12.51 2.60 -20.38
CA ILE A 45 -12.66 3.70 -21.34
C ILE A 45 -12.56 3.17 -22.77
N GLY A 46 -11.57 2.31 -23.05
CA GLY A 46 -11.39 1.69 -24.37
C GLY A 46 -12.57 0.80 -24.81
N PHE A 47 -13.38 0.31 -23.87
CA PHE A 47 -14.62 -0.42 -24.15
C PHE A 47 -15.87 0.48 -24.17
N GLY A 48 -15.73 1.79 -23.98
CA GLY A 48 -16.84 2.75 -23.92
C GLY A 48 -17.61 2.75 -22.60
N ASP A 49 -17.13 2.04 -21.57
CA ASP A 49 -17.76 2.02 -20.24
C ASP A 49 -17.17 3.10 -19.33
N HIS A 50 -17.49 4.35 -19.66
CA HIS A 50 -17.00 5.52 -18.91
C HIS A 50 -17.53 5.55 -17.47
N ARG A 51 -18.77 5.14 -17.24
CA ARG A 51 -19.37 5.15 -15.90
C ARG A 51 -18.63 4.23 -14.94
N THR A 52 -18.30 3.01 -15.37
CA THR A 52 -17.53 2.09 -14.53
C THR A 52 -16.09 2.58 -14.38
N ALA A 53 -15.51 3.17 -15.43
CA ALA A 53 -14.18 3.75 -15.37
C ALA A 53 -14.07 4.83 -14.29
N ASP A 54 -15.02 5.76 -14.23
CA ASP A 54 -15.06 6.84 -13.22
C ASP A 54 -15.14 6.29 -11.78
N ILE A 55 -15.93 5.22 -11.58
CA ILE A 55 -16.04 4.55 -10.28
C ILE A 55 -14.71 3.89 -9.89
N VAL A 56 -14.08 3.17 -10.82
CA VAL A 56 -12.79 2.51 -10.57
C VAL A 56 -11.68 3.52 -10.31
N ASP A 57 -11.69 4.66 -11.01
CA ASP A 57 -10.70 5.73 -10.84
C ASP A 57 -10.79 6.34 -9.42
N ARG A 58 -12.01 6.57 -8.94
CA ARG A 58 -12.24 7.02 -7.56
C ARG A 58 -11.72 6.01 -6.54
N ILE A 59 -12.07 4.73 -6.69
CA ILE A 59 -11.59 3.66 -5.79
C ILE A 59 -10.06 3.61 -5.80
N ALA A 60 -9.43 3.65 -6.98
CA ALA A 60 -7.98 3.59 -7.10
C ALA A 60 -7.27 4.79 -6.44
N THR A 61 -7.91 5.96 -6.46
CA THR A 61 -7.40 7.17 -5.81
C THR A 61 -7.47 7.06 -4.28
N GLU A 62 -8.54 6.47 -3.74
CA GLU A 62 -8.73 6.26 -2.30
C GLU A 62 -7.65 5.31 -1.71
N GLU A 63 -7.11 4.37 -2.50
CA GLU A 63 -6.07 3.44 -2.03
C GLU A 63 -4.76 4.12 -1.61
N VAL A 64 -4.44 5.33 -2.10
CA VAL A 64 -3.23 6.05 -1.69
C VAL A 64 -3.25 6.31 -0.18
N ALA A 65 -4.41 6.74 0.33
CA ALA A 65 -4.59 7.03 1.74
C ALA A 65 -4.53 5.76 2.59
N HIS A 66 -5.16 4.67 2.15
CA HIS A 66 -5.13 3.40 2.87
C HIS A 66 -3.70 2.85 3.01
N VAL A 67 -2.95 2.87 1.90
CA VAL A 67 -1.55 2.44 1.89
C VAL A 67 -0.69 3.33 2.78
N ALA A 68 -0.87 4.65 2.75
CA ALA A 68 -0.13 5.58 3.61
C ALA A 68 -0.39 5.32 5.11
N VAL A 69 -1.64 5.06 5.49
CA VAL A 69 -2.01 4.64 6.85
C VAL A 69 -1.35 3.31 7.21
N GLY A 70 -1.31 2.36 6.28
CA GLY A 70 -0.58 1.11 6.44
C GLY A 70 0.92 1.31 6.70
N VAL A 71 1.58 2.15 5.91
CA VAL A 71 3.01 2.49 6.07
C VAL A 71 3.27 3.04 7.46
N TYR A 72 2.49 4.03 7.91
CA TYR A 72 2.61 4.63 9.23
C TYR A 72 2.55 3.58 10.36
N TRP A 73 1.52 2.73 10.35
CA TRP A 73 1.36 1.73 11.39
C TRP A 73 2.44 0.64 11.32
N PHE A 74 2.85 0.25 10.12
CA PHE A 74 3.92 -0.72 9.93
C PHE A 74 5.25 -0.22 10.51
N LEU A 75 5.59 1.05 10.25
CA LEU A 75 6.77 1.71 10.82
C LEU A 75 6.71 1.76 12.35
N ALA A 76 5.56 2.16 12.91
CA ALA A 76 5.36 2.21 14.35
C ALA A 76 5.49 0.82 15.02
N VAL A 77 4.99 -0.24 14.38
CA VAL A 77 5.14 -1.62 14.85
C VAL A 77 6.59 -2.08 14.75
N CYS A 78 7.28 -1.81 13.64
CA CYS A 78 8.70 -2.13 13.48
C CYS A 78 9.56 -1.45 14.55
N GLN A 79 9.29 -0.18 14.86
CA GLN A 79 9.96 0.55 15.94
C GLN A 79 9.77 -0.13 17.30
N LYS A 80 8.54 -0.53 17.64
CA LYS A 80 8.24 -1.26 18.90
C LYS A 80 8.90 -2.63 18.97
N MET A 81 9.06 -3.30 17.83
CA MET A 81 9.76 -4.58 17.71
C MET A 81 11.28 -4.45 17.63
N ASN A 82 11.81 -3.22 17.57
CA ASN A 82 13.22 -2.92 17.33
C ASN A 82 13.79 -3.63 16.08
N ARG A 83 13.00 -3.63 14.99
CA ARG A 83 13.39 -4.22 13.69
C ARG A 83 13.46 -3.14 12.60
N PRO A 84 14.45 -3.20 11.69
CA PRO A 84 14.46 -2.33 10.52
C PRO A 84 13.25 -2.62 9.62
N PRO A 85 12.47 -1.61 9.19
CA PRO A 85 11.26 -1.81 8.41
C PRO A 85 11.49 -2.55 7.08
N SER A 86 12.54 -2.20 6.34
CA SER A 86 12.85 -2.83 5.05
C SER A 86 13.09 -4.33 5.16
N SER A 87 13.86 -4.77 6.18
CA SER A 87 14.09 -6.20 6.42
C SER A 87 12.84 -6.88 6.96
N ALA A 88 12.15 -6.26 7.92
CA ALA A 88 10.93 -6.82 8.51
C ALA A 88 9.87 -7.08 7.44
N PHE A 89 9.66 -6.12 6.52
CA PHE A 89 8.72 -6.28 5.42
C PHE A 89 9.04 -7.50 4.56
N LYS A 90 10.29 -7.63 4.09
CA LYS A 90 10.74 -8.75 3.25
C LYS A 90 10.65 -10.09 3.96
N ASP A 91 11.04 -10.13 5.23
CA ASP A 91 11.00 -11.34 6.05
C ASP A 91 9.55 -11.80 6.24
N LEU A 92 8.63 -10.88 6.55
CA LEU A 92 7.21 -11.18 6.72
C LEU A 92 6.55 -11.66 5.42
N LEU A 93 6.86 -11.05 4.27
CA LEU A 93 6.32 -11.53 2.99
C LEU A 93 6.78 -12.96 2.70
N LYS A 94 8.03 -13.28 3.04
CA LYS A 94 8.58 -14.63 2.86
C LYS A 94 7.98 -15.64 3.85
N GLU A 95 7.85 -15.25 5.12
CA GLU A 95 7.32 -16.10 6.19
C GLU A 95 5.85 -16.49 5.95
N TYR A 96 5.04 -15.55 5.46
CA TYR A 96 3.59 -15.74 5.25
C TYR A 96 3.20 -16.07 3.79
N ASP A 97 4.20 -16.31 2.92
CA ASP A 97 4.00 -16.62 1.49
C ASP A 97 3.09 -15.60 0.79
N VAL A 98 3.43 -14.32 0.96
CA VAL A 98 2.71 -13.20 0.36
C VAL A 98 3.40 -12.82 -0.94
N GLU A 99 2.71 -13.04 -2.06
CA GLU A 99 3.25 -12.72 -3.37
C GLU A 99 3.19 -11.21 -3.67
N LEU A 100 4.37 -10.63 -3.94
CA LEU A 100 4.51 -9.27 -4.45
C LEU A 100 5.02 -9.31 -5.88
N LYS A 101 4.20 -8.85 -6.83
CA LYS A 101 4.51 -8.86 -8.27
C LYS A 101 4.12 -7.53 -8.91
N GLY A 102 5.03 -7.00 -9.70
CA GLY A 102 4.78 -5.83 -10.54
C GLY A 102 3.94 -6.16 -11.79
N PRO A 103 3.83 -5.21 -12.72
CA PRO A 103 4.52 -3.91 -12.76
C PRO A 103 4.00 -2.93 -11.71
N PHE A 104 4.93 -2.22 -11.05
CA PHE A 104 4.64 -1.27 -9.98
C PHE A 104 4.41 0.15 -10.51
N ASN A 105 3.45 0.86 -9.91
CA ASN A 105 3.30 2.30 -10.05
C ASN A 105 4.19 3.00 -9.03
N TYR A 106 5.44 3.27 -9.42
CA TYR A 106 6.43 3.88 -8.52
C TYR A 106 5.99 5.25 -8.00
N LEU A 107 5.34 6.07 -8.82
CA LEU A 107 4.90 7.40 -8.40
C LEU A 107 3.82 7.31 -7.30
N ALA A 108 2.81 6.46 -7.48
CA ALA A 108 1.75 6.30 -6.48
C ALA A 108 2.25 5.62 -5.20
N ARG A 109 3.18 4.65 -5.31
CA ARG A 109 3.80 4.02 -4.13
C ARG A 109 4.71 4.98 -3.37
N ASP A 110 5.47 5.83 -4.08
CA ASP A 110 6.26 6.91 -3.48
C ASP A 110 5.33 7.94 -2.80
N GLU A 111 4.18 8.25 -3.40
CA GLU A 111 3.15 9.14 -2.83
C GLU A 111 2.54 8.56 -1.54
N ALA A 112 2.23 7.27 -1.55
CA ALA A 112 1.78 6.55 -0.36
C ALA A 112 2.89 6.31 0.68
N GLY A 113 4.15 6.58 0.34
CA GLY A 113 5.27 6.51 1.27
C GLY A 113 5.95 5.15 1.39
N ILE A 114 5.70 4.21 0.48
CA ILE A 114 6.44 2.92 0.47
C ILE A 114 7.81 3.14 -0.19
N PRO A 115 8.93 2.93 0.52
CA PRO A 115 10.25 3.04 -0.08
C PRO A 115 10.49 1.95 -1.14
N ARG A 116 11.06 2.34 -2.29
CA ARG A 116 11.23 1.45 -3.45
C ARG A 116 12.04 0.19 -3.15
N GLU A 117 13.05 0.32 -2.30
CA GLU A 117 13.94 -0.79 -1.92
C GLU A 117 13.24 -1.88 -1.11
N TRP A 118 12.01 -1.64 -0.61
CA TRP A 118 11.23 -2.65 0.09
C TRP A 118 10.66 -3.68 -0.89
N TYR A 119 10.23 -3.24 -2.08
CA TYR A 119 9.43 -4.05 -3.00
C TYR A 119 10.03 -4.27 -4.38
N ASP A 120 11.01 -3.46 -4.79
CA ASP A 120 11.71 -3.62 -6.05
C ASP A 120 13.14 -4.13 -5.84
N PRO A 121 13.43 -5.41 -6.18
CA PRO A 121 14.78 -5.98 -6.07
C PRO A 121 15.82 -5.30 -6.95
N LEU A 122 15.39 -4.60 -8.02
CA LEU A 122 16.27 -3.88 -8.93
C LEU A 122 16.61 -2.47 -8.44
N SER A 123 15.97 -2.02 -7.35
CA SER A 123 16.24 -0.71 -6.74
C SER A 123 17.64 -0.68 -6.12
N ILE A 124 18.41 0.37 -6.45
CA ILE A 124 19.72 0.62 -5.84
C ILE A 124 19.50 1.16 -4.43
N LYS A 125 20.15 0.55 -3.42
CA LYS A 125 20.10 1.01 -2.02
C LYS A 125 20.51 2.49 -1.93
N LYS A 126 19.55 3.36 -1.63
CA LYS A 126 19.84 4.63 -0.93
C LYS A 126 19.78 4.36 0.58
N GLN A 127 20.59 5.08 1.34
CA GLN A 127 20.55 5.03 2.81
C GLN A 127 19.16 5.45 3.29
N GLU A 128 18.58 4.71 4.24
CA GLU A 128 17.33 5.10 4.92
C GLU A 128 17.53 6.47 5.57
N ASP A 129 16.84 7.49 5.06
CA ASP A 129 16.98 8.87 5.53
C ASP A 129 15.81 9.22 6.47
N GLN A 130 16.10 9.79 7.63
CA GLN A 130 15.08 10.21 8.60
C GLN A 130 14.09 11.23 8.01
N THR A 131 14.52 11.98 7.00
CA THR A 131 13.70 12.91 6.22
C THR A 131 12.48 12.23 5.57
N GLN A 132 12.64 10.98 5.11
CA GLN A 132 11.59 10.25 4.39
C GLN A 132 10.44 9.83 5.32
N LEU A 133 10.75 9.53 6.58
CA LEU A 133 9.74 9.27 7.61
C LEU A 133 8.93 10.53 7.92
N SER A 134 9.59 11.69 8.03
CA SER A 134 8.91 12.98 8.26
C SER A 134 7.87 13.27 7.17
N GLU A 135 8.22 13.06 5.90
CA GLU A 135 7.28 13.27 4.78
C GLU A 135 6.05 12.36 4.87
N VAL A 136 6.22 11.10 5.29
CA VAL A 136 5.09 10.18 5.52
C VAL A 136 4.19 10.72 6.62
N TYR A 137 4.76 11.19 7.73
CA TYR A 137 3.99 11.78 8.83
C TYR A 137 3.23 13.05 8.41
N ASP A 138 3.86 13.93 7.63
CA ASP A 138 3.24 15.16 7.13
C ASP A 138 2.07 14.84 6.18
N ARG A 139 2.22 13.85 5.30
CA ARG A 139 1.15 13.38 4.42
C ARG A 139 0.01 12.73 5.19
N LEU A 140 0.33 11.93 6.21
CA LEU A 140 -0.68 11.33 7.07
C LEU A 140 -1.49 12.40 7.81
N ALA A 141 -0.83 13.44 8.29
CA ALA A 141 -1.49 14.58 8.92
C ALA A 141 -2.44 15.29 7.94
N CYS A 142 -2.03 15.44 6.68
CA CYS A 142 -2.87 15.98 5.61
C CYS A 142 -4.10 15.09 5.35
N ILE A 143 -3.91 13.78 5.18
CA ILE A 143 -5.01 12.81 4.98
C ILE A 143 -6.00 12.86 6.15
N ILE A 144 -5.50 12.84 7.38
CA ILE A 144 -6.34 12.93 8.58
C ILE A 144 -7.12 14.25 8.63
N SER A 145 -6.53 15.36 8.15
CA SER A 145 -7.22 16.65 8.05
C SER A 145 -8.34 16.60 7.00
N MET A 146 -8.07 16.05 5.82
CA MET A 146 -9.06 15.92 4.73
C MET A 146 -10.24 15.03 5.13
N GLU A 147 -9.97 13.89 5.78
CA GLU A 147 -11.02 12.99 6.27
C GLU A 147 -11.89 13.66 7.36
N LYS A 148 -11.29 14.48 8.23
CA LYS A 148 -12.05 15.26 9.23
C LYS A 148 -12.95 16.31 8.59
N GLU A 149 -12.51 16.95 7.52
CA GLU A 149 -13.31 17.93 6.77
C GLU A 149 -14.51 17.25 6.07
N ASN A 150 -14.27 16.09 5.46
CA ASN A 150 -15.32 15.29 4.81
C ASN A 150 -16.34 14.69 5.79
N SER A 151 -15.93 14.40 7.04
CA SER A 151 -16.80 13.84 8.08
C SER A 151 -17.73 14.88 8.74
N ASN A 152 -17.52 16.17 8.48
CA ASN A 152 -18.31 17.27 9.04
C ASN A 152 -19.40 17.80 8.08
N ILE A 153 -19.69 17.07 7.01
CA ILE A 153 -20.73 17.35 6.01
C ILE A 153 -21.85 16.31 6.16
#